data_AF-A0A532DPF3-F1
#
_entry.id   AF-A0A532DPF3-F1
#
_cell.length_a   1.000
_cell.length_b   1.000
_cell.length_c   1.000
_cell.angle_alpha   90.00
_cell.angle_beta   90.00
_cell.angle_gamma   90.00
#
_symmetry.space_group_name_H-M   'P 1'
#
loop_
_entity.id
_entity.type
_entity.pdbx_description
1 polymer ?
#
loop_
_entity_poly.entity_id
_entity_poly.type
_entity_poly.pdbx_seq_one_letter_code
_entity_poly.pdbx_strand_id
1 'polypeptide(L)'
;MGRHAVSPTAADCYSELVPLVATCPSPPEAPSLSLLDPLVSAEIPLHSNEQPLASALLRSDRDMGPRPLTGPISMMPRRRRLRPPLSCLFVTCLVLCAGIGAASAETPTAVVRATITEMIRILEDETLKQPSRLKTRRRMLEDVVAGRFDYREISKRTLTVRWKALSESERAEFVDLFKTFLTDRYAEKIEGYAGEQVQYLSERLEGPYAEVRTKLVSTKTEIPMDYRLLLKSEQWYAYDLVIDGVSLVRNYRSQFEKIIRSDSYEELVRRLRNRTVRDETQTEAKPDPS
;
A
#
# COMPACT_ATOMS: atom_id res chain seq x y z
N MET A 1 -38.70 -53.94 -52.91
CA MET A 1 -39.61 -54.80 -52.11
C MET A 1 -38.70 -55.73 -51.31
N GLY A 2 -38.41 -55.58 -50.01
CA GLY A 2 -39.24 -55.16 -48.88
C GLY A 2 -39.61 -56.39 -48.05
N ARG A 3 -39.11 -56.46 -46.80
CA ARG A 3 -39.50 -57.26 -45.59
C ARG A 3 -38.30 -57.97 -44.95
N HIS A 4 -37.79 -57.43 -43.83
CA HIS A 4 -38.07 -57.80 -42.41
C HIS A 4 -37.34 -59.10 -42.00
N ALA A 5 -36.24 -59.01 -41.26
CA ALA A 5 -36.11 -58.83 -39.81
C ALA A 5 -36.29 -60.14 -39.03
N VAL A 6 -35.21 -60.66 -38.44
CA VAL A 6 -35.19 -61.37 -37.15
C VAL A 6 -33.77 -61.27 -36.59
N SER A 7 -33.64 -60.80 -35.35
CA SER A 7 -32.47 -61.03 -34.49
C SER A 7 -32.85 -62.10 -33.47
N PRO A 8 -31.89 -62.95 -33.04
CA PRO A 8 -31.92 -63.39 -31.66
C PRO A 8 -30.56 -63.31 -30.97
N THR A 9 -30.71 -63.13 -29.67
CA THR A 9 -29.77 -62.96 -28.56
C THR A 9 -29.14 -64.27 -28.04
N ALA A 10 -28.09 -64.07 -27.23
CA ALA A 10 -27.65 -64.87 -26.06
C ALA A 10 -26.64 -66.03 -26.27
N ALA A 11 -25.38 -65.74 -25.94
CA ALA A 11 -24.29 -66.58 -25.43
C ALA A 11 -23.20 -65.57 -25.00
N ASP A 12 -22.61 -65.48 -23.80
CA ASP A 12 -22.25 -66.44 -22.75
C ASP A 12 -22.14 -65.62 -21.43
N CYS A 13 -22.74 -66.02 -20.31
CA CYS A 13 -22.33 -67.05 -19.35
C CYS A 13 -21.21 -66.62 -18.36
N TYR A 14 -21.49 -66.86 -17.06
CA TYR A 14 -20.65 -66.84 -15.84
C TYR A 14 -20.33 -65.47 -15.21
N SER A 15 -20.93 -65.10 -14.06
CA SER A 15 -20.71 -65.63 -12.70
C SER A 15 -19.28 -65.41 -12.19
N GLU A 16 -19.07 -64.34 -11.41
CA GLU A 16 -18.43 -64.45 -10.09
C GLU A 16 -18.65 -63.19 -9.24
N LEU A 17 -18.94 -63.45 -7.96
CA LEU A 17 -19.18 -62.50 -6.88
C LEU A 17 -17.86 -62.05 -6.26
N VAL A 18 -17.53 -60.75 -6.32
CA VAL A 18 -16.73 -60.07 -5.28
C VAL A 18 -17.15 -58.60 -5.20
N PRO A 19 -17.70 -58.09 -4.08
CA PRO A 19 -17.76 -56.66 -3.83
C PRO A 19 -16.44 -56.24 -3.20
N LEU A 20 -15.44 -55.94 -4.03
CA LEU A 20 -14.30 -55.15 -3.55
C LEU A 20 -14.79 -53.71 -3.51
N VAL A 21 -15.30 -53.31 -2.34
CA VAL A 21 -15.32 -51.91 -1.92
C VAL A 21 -13.85 -51.49 -1.90
N ALA A 22 -13.37 -50.99 -3.03
CA ALA A 22 -12.17 -50.19 -3.08
C ALA A 22 -12.52 -48.90 -2.33
N THR A 23 -12.22 -48.88 -1.03
CA THR A 23 -12.04 -47.65 -0.27
C THR A 23 -11.03 -46.82 -1.07
N CYS A 24 -11.50 -45.78 -1.76
CA CYS A 24 -10.60 -44.79 -2.34
C CYS A 24 -9.68 -44.31 -1.19
N PRO A 25 -8.36 -44.25 -1.38
CA PRO A 25 -7.52 -43.56 -0.43
C PRO A 25 -8.03 -42.13 -0.35
N SER A 26 -8.50 -41.74 0.83
CA SER A 26 -8.75 -40.36 1.18
C SER A 26 -7.54 -39.53 0.76
N PRO A 27 -7.73 -38.40 0.05
CA PRO A 27 -6.61 -37.53 -0.31
C PRO A 27 -5.85 -37.18 0.97
N PRO A 28 -4.50 -37.10 0.94
CA PRO A 28 -3.75 -36.70 2.12
C PRO A 28 -4.34 -35.38 2.62
N GLU A 29 -4.72 -35.34 3.90
CA GLU A 29 -5.19 -34.14 4.59
C GLU A 29 -4.26 -32.99 4.20
N ALA A 30 -4.82 -32.03 3.46
CA ALA A 30 -4.10 -30.79 3.17
C ALA A 30 -3.78 -30.15 4.52
N PRO A 31 -2.51 -29.80 4.79
CA PRO A 31 -2.14 -29.21 6.06
C PRO A 31 -2.98 -27.93 6.26
N SER A 32 -3.65 -27.87 7.41
CA SER A 32 -4.37 -26.72 7.89
C SER A 32 -3.55 -25.45 7.66
N LEU A 33 -4.05 -24.53 6.83
CA LEU A 33 -3.42 -23.25 6.54
C LEU A 33 -3.46 -22.38 7.79
N SER A 34 -2.44 -22.54 8.64
CA SER A 34 -1.97 -21.53 9.58
C SER A 34 -1.45 -20.36 8.75
N LEU A 35 -2.37 -19.48 8.36
CA LEU A 35 -2.07 -18.17 7.81
C LEU A 35 -1.22 -17.42 8.83
N LEU A 36 0.05 -17.15 8.46
CA LEU A 36 1.18 -16.58 9.24
C LEU A 36 2.21 -17.62 9.74
N ASP A 37 3.07 -18.16 8.85
CA ASP A 37 4.54 -17.94 8.81
C ASP A 37 5.31 -18.89 7.87
N PRO A 38 6.32 -18.43 7.08
CA PRO A 38 7.55 -17.81 7.59
C PRO A 38 7.88 -16.47 6.90
N LEU A 39 7.19 -15.40 7.31
CA LEU A 39 7.65 -14.02 7.15
C LEU A 39 8.20 -13.45 8.48
N VAL A 40 8.18 -14.23 9.55
CA VAL A 40 8.75 -13.97 10.90
C VAL A 40 10.10 -14.68 11.11
N SER A 41 10.54 -15.63 10.28
CA SER A 41 11.83 -16.32 10.51
C SER A 41 13.09 -15.61 9.98
N ALA A 42 12.97 -14.38 9.46
CA ALA A 42 14.13 -13.49 9.37
C ALA A 42 14.27 -12.70 10.69
N GLU A 43 14.15 -13.41 11.82
CA GLU A 43 14.60 -12.91 13.11
C GLU A 43 16.09 -12.62 13.01
N ILE A 44 16.44 -11.35 13.19
CA ILE A 44 17.73 -11.04 13.78
C ILE A 44 17.68 -11.67 15.18
N PRO A 45 18.54 -12.64 15.50
CA PRO A 45 18.45 -13.34 16.77
C PRO A 45 18.84 -12.35 17.87
N LEU A 46 17.86 -11.90 18.65
CA LEU A 46 18.06 -11.08 19.84
C LEU A 46 17.68 -11.90 21.06
N HIS A 47 18.71 -12.42 21.73
CA HIS A 47 18.57 -13.11 23.00
C HIS A 47 18.05 -12.13 24.06
N SER A 48 16.96 -12.52 24.72
CA SER A 48 16.18 -11.76 25.67
C SER A 48 16.88 -11.61 27.03
N ASN A 49 16.77 -10.43 27.62
CA ASN A 49 16.58 -10.27 29.06
C ASN A 49 15.77 -9.00 29.32
N GLU A 50 14.69 -9.15 30.08
CA GLU A 50 13.68 -8.13 30.34
C GLU A 50 14.00 -7.30 31.59
N GLN A 51 13.66 -6.01 31.60
CA GLN A 51 12.74 -5.42 32.59
C GLN A 51 12.52 -3.91 32.36
N PRO A 52 11.37 -3.35 32.77
CA PRO A 52 10.93 -1.98 32.45
C PRO A 52 11.01 -1.04 33.66
N LEU A 53 11.20 0.26 33.44
CA LEU A 53 10.90 1.26 34.48
C LEU A 53 10.12 2.46 33.96
N ALA A 54 9.09 2.76 34.75
CA ALA A 54 8.05 3.75 34.58
C ALA A 54 8.50 5.18 34.97
N SER A 55 7.70 6.13 34.47
CA SER A 55 7.18 7.32 35.16
C SER A 55 8.12 8.38 35.77
N ALA A 56 7.95 9.62 35.33
CA ALA A 56 8.07 10.85 36.14
C ALA A 56 7.31 11.97 35.39
N LEU A 57 6.07 12.33 35.76
CA LEU A 57 5.66 13.26 36.83
C LEU A 57 6.11 14.72 36.68
N LEU A 58 5.11 15.56 36.34
CA LEU A 58 4.64 16.76 37.06
C LEU A 58 5.47 18.06 37.12
N ARG A 59 4.66 19.14 37.29
CA ARG A 59 4.92 20.53 37.73
C ARG A 59 5.23 21.53 36.60
N SER A 60 4.76 22.77 36.63
CA SER A 60 3.92 23.53 37.58
C SER A 60 3.57 24.87 36.93
N ASP A 61 2.48 25.45 37.43
CA ASP A 61 1.89 26.77 37.22
C ASP A 61 2.82 27.98 37.07
N ARG A 62 2.31 29.02 36.38
CA ARG A 62 2.00 30.40 36.86
C ARG A 62 1.88 31.33 35.64
N ASP A 63 0.71 31.89 35.34
CA ASP A 63 0.06 33.06 35.96
C ASP A 63 0.77 34.40 35.65
N MET A 64 0.14 35.22 34.79
CA MET A 64 0.37 36.66 34.72
C MET A 64 -0.87 37.37 34.15
N GLY A 65 -1.43 38.27 34.97
CA GLY A 65 -2.74 38.91 34.80
C GLY A 65 -2.82 40.09 33.81
N PRO A 66 -3.96 40.80 33.82
CA PRO A 66 -4.43 41.65 32.71
C PRO A 66 -4.24 43.15 32.95
N ARG A 67 -4.16 43.97 31.89
CA ARG A 67 -4.29 45.45 31.94
C ARG A 67 -4.84 46.08 30.64
N PRO A 68 -5.38 47.32 30.68
CA PRO A 68 -6.67 47.65 30.06
C PRO A 68 -6.65 48.65 28.89
N LEU A 69 -7.87 48.86 28.39
CA LEU A 69 -8.49 49.76 27.40
C LEU A 69 -7.92 51.19 27.26
N THR A 70 -7.95 51.72 26.02
CA THR A 70 -8.68 52.95 25.54
C THR A 70 -7.95 53.70 24.41
N GLY A 71 -8.70 54.19 23.41
CA GLY A 71 -8.23 55.17 22.41
C GLY A 71 -9.14 55.26 21.17
N PRO A 72 -9.46 56.46 20.62
CA PRO A 72 -10.78 56.74 20.05
C PRO A 72 -10.92 56.59 18.53
N ILE A 73 -12.20 56.50 18.15
CA ILE A 73 -12.82 56.56 16.82
C ILE A 73 -12.60 57.94 16.20
N SER A 74 -12.16 57.99 14.93
CA SER A 74 -12.17 59.21 14.12
C SER A 74 -12.99 58.99 12.84
N MET A 75 -14.15 59.66 12.80
CA MET A 75 -15.00 59.85 11.62
C MET A 75 -14.40 60.93 10.71
N MET A 76 -14.44 60.71 9.40
CA MET A 76 -14.30 61.78 8.41
C MET A 76 -15.31 61.62 7.25
N PRO A 77 -15.64 62.71 6.54
CA PRO A 77 -16.98 62.93 6.01
C PRO A 77 -17.19 62.54 4.55
N ARG A 78 -18.48 62.35 4.28
CA ARG A 78 -19.18 62.17 3.01
C ARG A 78 -18.94 63.35 2.06
N ARG A 79 -18.36 63.11 0.87
CA ARG A 79 -18.42 64.03 -0.27
C ARG A 79 -19.13 63.38 -1.45
N ARG A 80 -20.31 63.92 -1.78
CA ARG A 80 -21.06 63.65 -3.01
C ARG A 80 -20.36 64.34 -4.18
N ARG A 81 -20.10 63.61 -5.27
CA ARG A 81 -20.04 64.17 -6.64
C ARG A 81 -20.75 63.20 -7.59
N LEU A 82 -21.51 63.81 -8.49
CA LEU A 82 -22.51 63.22 -9.36
C LEU A 82 -22.01 63.25 -10.83
N ARG A 83 -22.34 62.18 -11.60
CA ARG A 83 -22.40 62.04 -13.08
C ARG A 83 -21.09 61.76 -13.85
N PRO A 84 -21.12 61.12 -15.06
CA PRO A 84 -22.22 60.53 -15.87
C PRO A 84 -21.97 59.03 -16.29
N PRO A 85 -22.86 58.38 -17.08
CA PRO A 85 -22.92 56.91 -17.18
C PRO A 85 -22.11 56.34 -18.36
N LEU A 86 -21.07 55.54 -18.07
CA LEU A 86 -20.46 54.58 -19.00
C LEU A 86 -20.89 53.16 -18.60
N SER A 87 -22.19 52.89 -18.67
CA SER A 87 -22.79 51.68 -18.08
C SER A 87 -23.03 50.52 -19.06
N CYS A 88 -22.41 50.49 -20.24
CA CYS A 88 -22.67 49.41 -21.22
C CYS A 88 -21.44 48.68 -21.78
N LEU A 89 -20.20 49.02 -21.41
CA LEU A 89 -19.03 48.28 -21.91
C LEU A 89 -18.34 47.38 -20.87
N PHE A 90 -18.64 47.54 -19.58
CA PHE A 90 -18.01 46.75 -18.50
C PHE A 90 -18.77 45.47 -18.13
N VAL A 91 -20.03 45.34 -18.55
CA VAL A 91 -20.87 44.16 -18.23
C VAL A 91 -20.56 42.98 -19.16
N THR A 92 -20.04 43.22 -20.37
CA THR A 92 -19.76 42.16 -21.34
C THR A 92 -18.43 41.42 -21.09
N CYS A 93 -17.50 42.02 -20.32
CA CYS A 93 -16.22 41.36 -20.00
C CYS A 93 -16.30 40.49 -18.73
N LEU A 94 -17.34 40.67 -17.89
CA LEU A 94 -17.49 39.91 -16.64
C LEU A 94 -18.14 38.53 -16.84
N VAL A 95 -18.68 38.24 -18.02
CA VAL A 95 -19.38 36.98 -18.32
C VAL A 95 -18.42 35.88 -18.82
N LEU A 96 -17.16 36.22 -19.14
CA LEU A 96 -16.20 35.25 -19.71
C LEU A 96 -15.31 34.53 -18.69
N CYS A 97 -15.46 34.77 -17.39
CA CYS A 97 -14.64 34.14 -16.34
C CYS A 97 -15.36 33.03 -15.54
N ALA A 98 -16.60 32.66 -15.88
CA ALA A 98 -17.38 31.67 -15.13
C ALA A 98 -17.09 30.19 -15.50
N GLY A 99 -15.92 29.90 -16.07
CA GLY A 99 -15.60 28.60 -16.66
C GLY A 99 -14.32 27.92 -16.14
N ILE A 100 -13.71 28.39 -15.05
CA ILE A 100 -12.66 27.61 -14.38
C ILE A 100 -13.39 26.52 -13.59
N GLY A 101 -13.65 25.39 -14.25
CA GLY A 101 -14.08 24.18 -13.56
C GLY A 101 -13.05 23.88 -12.48
N ALA A 102 -13.47 23.97 -11.21
CA ALA A 102 -12.68 23.42 -10.12
C ALA A 102 -12.48 21.94 -10.46
N ALA A 103 -11.24 21.57 -10.82
CA ALA A 103 -10.88 20.17 -10.95
C ALA A 103 -11.20 19.54 -9.59
N SER A 104 -12.24 18.70 -9.54
CA SER A 104 -12.61 18.01 -8.32
C SER A 104 -11.40 17.22 -7.87
N ALA A 105 -10.85 17.54 -6.70
CA ALA A 105 -9.76 16.78 -6.11
C ALA A 105 -10.16 15.30 -6.07
N GLU A 106 -9.27 14.42 -6.54
CA GLU A 106 -9.52 12.99 -6.62
C GLU A 106 -9.81 12.43 -5.21
N THR A 107 -10.87 11.62 -5.07
CA THR A 107 -11.18 11.00 -3.77
C THR A 107 -10.10 9.98 -3.38
N PRO A 108 -9.85 9.75 -2.08
CA PRO A 108 -8.89 8.72 -1.65
C PRO A 108 -9.16 7.33 -2.27
N THR A 109 -10.43 6.92 -2.35
CA THR A 109 -10.84 5.65 -2.96
C THR A 109 -10.55 5.63 -4.46
N ALA A 110 -10.78 6.75 -5.16
CA ALA A 110 -10.45 6.84 -6.59
C ALA A 110 -8.93 6.71 -6.82
N VAL A 111 -8.11 7.34 -5.98
CA VAL A 111 -6.64 7.22 -6.03
C VAL A 111 -6.19 5.77 -5.85
N VAL A 112 -6.67 5.09 -4.81
CA VAL A 112 -6.33 3.68 -4.56
C VAL A 112 -6.79 2.81 -5.72
N ARG A 113 -8.02 3.02 -6.20
CA ARG A 113 -8.58 2.26 -7.32
C ARG A 113 -7.78 2.43 -8.60
N ALA A 114 -7.49 3.67 -8.99
CA ALA A 114 -6.70 3.96 -10.18
C ALA A 114 -5.32 3.30 -10.13
N THR A 115 -4.68 3.30 -8.94
CA THR A 115 -3.39 2.65 -8.72
C THR A 115 -3.47 1.14 -8.94
N ILE A 116 -4.44 0.48 -8.29
CA ILE A 116 -4.63 -0.97 -8.41
C ILE A 116 -5.00 -1.36 -9.84
N THR A 117 -5.90 -0.61 -10.49
CA THR A 117 -6.29 -0.85 -11.88
C THR A 117 -5.10 -0.78 -12.83
N GLU A 118 -4.21 0.21 -12.65
CA GLU A 118 -3.01 0.33 -13.48
C GLU A 118 -2.02 -0.82 -13.24
N MET A 119 -1.83 -1.24 -11.98
CA MET A 119 -1.01 -2.41 -11.67
C MET A 119 -1.56 -3.68 -12.31
N ILE A 120 -2.87 -3.92 -12.20
CA ILE A 120 -3.54 -5.07 -12.83
C ILE A 120 -3.37 -5.03 -14.35
N ARG A 121 -3.53 -3.84 -14.97
CA ARG A 121 -3.31 -3.66 -16.41
C ARG A 121 -1.91 -4.09 -16.85
N ILE A 122 -0.88 -3.77 -16.06
CA ILE A 122 0.51 -4.18 -16.33
C ILE A 122 0.70 -5.69 -16.14
N LEU A 123 0.09 -6.28 -15.11
CA LEU A 123 0.18 -7.71 -14.82
C LEU A 123 -0.58 -8.58 -15.82
N GLU A 124 -1.66 -8.06 -16.39
CA GLU A 124 -2.50 -8.76 -17.38
C GLU A 124 -2.00 -8.60 -18.82
N ASP A 125 -1.08 -7.67 -19.10
CA ASP A 125 -0.49 -7.47 -20.42
C ASP A 125 0.34 -8.70 -20.85
N GLU A 126 -0.18 -9.46 -21.82
CA GLU A 126 0.43 -10.67 -22.37
C GLU A 126 1.85 -10.43 -22.91
N THR A 127 2.15 -9.22 -23.41
CA THR A 127 3.49 -8.88 -23.91
C THR A 127 4.51 -8.74 -22.79
N LEU A 128 4.06 -8.50 -21.56
CA LEU A 128 4.89 -8.36 -20.37
C LEU A 128 4.96 -9.65 -19.54
N LYS A 129 4.15 -10.68 -19.86
CA LYS A 129 4.15 -11.96 -19.13
C LYS A 129 5.39 -12.83 -19.38
N GLN A 130 6.08 -12.63 -20.50
CA GLN A 130 7.25 -13.41 -20.88
C GLN A 130 8.40 -13.28 -19.85
N PRO A 131 9.13 -14.37 -19.52
CA PRO A 131 10.24 -14.32 -18.55
C PRO A 131 11.32 -13.27 -18.90
N SER A 132 11.60 -13.07 -20.18
CA SER A 132 12.56 -12.06 -20.67
C SER A 132 12.14 -10.61 -20.38
N ARG A 133 10.86 -10.38 -20.08
CA ARG A 133 10.28 -9.05 -19.80
C ARG A 133 10.11 -8.79 -18.30
N LEU A 134 10.49 -9.74 -17.44
CA LEU A 134 10.36 -9.65 -15.98
C LEU A 134 10.87 -8.33 -15.42
N LYS A 135 12.12 -7.96 -15.74
CA LYS A 135 12.75 -6.72 -15.25
C LYS A 135 11.99 -5.47 -15.70
N THR A 136 11.49 -5.45 -16.94
CA THR A 136 10.68 -4.35 -17.46
C THR A 136 9.35 -4.25 -16.73
N ARG A 137 8.66 -5.37 -16.53
CA ARG A 137 7.38 -5.43 -15.81
C ARG A 137 7.54 -4.94 -14.36
N ARG A 138 8.57 -5.40 -13.66
CA ARG A 138 8.91 -4.94 -12.29
C ARG A 138 9.11 -3.43 -12.25
N ARG A 139 9.92 -2.88 -13.15
CA ARG A 139 10.15 -1.44 -13.23
C ARG A 139 8.86 -0.64 -13.46
N MET A 140 7.97 -1.12 -14.34
CA MET A 140 6.68 -0.45 -14.57
C MET A 140 5.79 -0.47 -13.32
N LEU A 141 5.75 -1.60 -12.61
CA LEU A 141 5.01 -1.70 -11.34
C LEU A 141 5.61 -0.77 -10.27
N GLU A 142 6.93 -0.73 -10.17
CA GLU A 142 7.66 0.17 -9.28
C GLU A 142 7.33 1.64 -9.54
N ASP A 143 7.28 2.05 -10.81
CA ASP A 143 6.95 3.42 -11.19
C ASP A 143 5.51 3.80 -10.78
N VAL A 144 4.55 2.88 -10.95
CA VAL A 144 3.16 3.09 -10.51
C VAL A 144 3.06 3.25 -9.00
N VAL A 145 3.70 2.36 -8.24
CA VAL A 145 3.70 2.42 -6.77
C VAL A 145 4.43 3.68 -6.30
N ALA A 146 5.58 4.02 -6.89
CA ALA A 146 6.36 5.19 -6.53
C ALA A 146 5.63 6.52 -6.78
N GLY A 147 4.75 6.58 -7.76
CA GLY A 147 3.90 7.75 -8.00
C GLY A 147 2.79 7.95 -6.96
N ARG A 148 2.48 6.92 -6.16
CA ARG A 148 1.31 6.91 -5.26
C ARG A 148 1.67 6.67 -3.78
N PHE A 149 2.93 6.32 -3.50
CA PHE A 149 3.43 6.06 -2.14
C PHE A 149 4.41 7.13 -1.65
N ASP A 150 4.09 7.65 -0.47
CA ASP A 150 4.87 8.53 0.40
C ASP A 150 6.13 7.89 1.02
N TYR A 151 7.16 7.49 0.26
CA TYR A 151 8.31 6.79 0.85
C TYR A 151 9.09 7.60 1.89
N ARG A 152 9.10 8.93 1.80
CA ARG A 152 9.69 9.81 2.81
C ARG A 152 8.85 9.81 4.09
N GLU A 153 7.53 9.89 3.96
CA GLU A 153 6.62 9.83 5.10
C GLU A 153 6.62 8.45 5.77
N ILE A 154 6.65 7.37 4.97
CA ILE A 154 6.85 5.99 5.44
C ILE A 154 8.14 5.91 6.27
N SER A 155 9.27 6.32 5.69
CA SER A 155 10.58 6.28 6.35
C SER A 155 10.62 7.08 7.65
N LYS A 156 10.07 8.29 7.62
CA LYS A 156 9.95 9.16 8.80
C LYS A 156 9.13 8.50 9.91
N ARG A 157 8.01 7.86 9.58
CA ARG A 157 7.16 7.18 10.57
C ARG A 157 7.79 5.91 11.11
N THR A 158 8.58 5.22 10.29
CA THR A 158 9.31 4.02 10.72
C THR A 158 10.47 4.37 11.65
N LEU A 159 11.21 5.46 11.40
CA LEU A 159 12.36 5.90 12.22
C LEU A 159 11.99 6.79 13.41
N THR A 160 10.79 7.37 13.42
CA THR A 160 10.24 8.16 14.52
C THR A 160 11.16 9.29 15.02
N VAL A 161 11.59 9.23 16.28
CA VAL A 161 12.47 10.22 16.92
C VAL A 161 13.83 10.28 16.25
N ARG A 162 14.33 9.17 15.69
CA ARG A 162 15.63 9.12 15.02
C ARG A 162 15.65 9.93 13.73
N TRP A 163 14.52 10.03 13.02
CA TRP A 163 14.41 10.82 11.79
C TRP A 163 14.87 12.28 11.96
N LYS A 164 14.55 12.90 13.10
CA LYS A 164 14.88 14.31 13.37
C LYS A 164 16.38 14.52 13.53
N ALA A 165 17.11 13.52 14.01
CA ALA A 165 18.56 13.60 14.24
C ALA A 165 19.38 13.41 12.95
N LEU A 166 18.79 12.81 11.92
CA LEU A 166 19.45 12.59 10.64
C LEU A 166 19.58 13.88 9.83
N SER A 167 20.72 14.04 9.17
CA SER A 167 20.94 15.01 8.10
C SER A 167 20.06 14.71 6.89
N GLU A 168 19.93 15.69 5.98
CA GLU A 168 19.10 15.51 4.80
C GLU A 168 19.65 14.43 3.85
N SER A 169 20.98 14.28 3.76
CA SER A 169 21.61 13.21 2.98
C SER A 169 21.35 11.83 3.59
N GLU A 170 21.42 11.68 4.91
CA GLU A 170 21.12 10.41 5.58
C GLU A 170 19.65 10.03 5.44
N ARG A 171 18.74 11.02 5.48
CA ARG A 171 17.32 10.81 5.22
C ARG A 171 17.08 10.34 3.79
N ALA A 172 17.70 10.99 2.82
CA ALA A 172 17.58 10.61 1.41
C ALA A 172 18.09 9.18 1.18
N GLU A 173 19.29 8.87 1.68
CA GLU A 173 19.85 7.53 1.57
C GLU A 173 18.94 6.47 2.20
N PHE A 174 18.46 6.72 3.43
CA PHE A 174 17.58 5.76 4.09
C PHE A 174 16.28 5.54 3.32
N VAL A 175 15.70 6.61 2.77
CA VAL A 175 14.47 6.53 1.96
C VAL A 175 14.69 5.66 0.74
N ASP A 176 15.81 5.84 0.04
CA ASP A 176 16.14 5.04 -1.15
C ASP A 176 16.36 3.58 -0.80
N LEU A 177 17.15 3.31 0.24
CA LEU A 177 17.40 1.94 0.72
C LEU A 177 16.12 1.24 1.16
N PHE A 178 15.26 1.94 1.92
CA PHE A 178 14.03 1.35 2.42
C PHE A 178 13.00 1.17 1.30
N LYS A 179 12.92 2.10 0.34
CA LYS A 179 12.12 1.94 -0.87
C LYS A 179 12.52 0.68 -1.62
N THR A 180 13.80 0.52 -1.94
CA THR A 180 14.27 -0.65 -2.70
C THR A 180 14.01 -1.94 -1.92
N PHE A 181 14.33 -1.96 -0.62
CA PHE A 181 14.03 -3.10 0.23
C PHE A 181 12.54 -3.49 0.23
N LEU A 182 11.62 -2.52 0.30
CA LEU A 182 10.19 -2.80 0.25
C LEU A 182 9.77 -3.33 -1.12
N THR A 183 10.23 -2.68 -2.20
CA THR A 183 9.98 -3.14 -3.58
C THR A 183 10.38 -4.59 -3.75
N ASP A 184 11.61 -4.95 -3.39
CA ASP A 184 12.14 -6.30 -3.56
C ASP A 184 11.33 -7.32 -2.75
N ARG A 185 11.01 -6.98 -1.49
CA ARG A 185 10.29 -7.89 -0.58
C ARG A 185 8.87 -8.21 -1.03
N TYR A 186 8.22 -7.33 -1.78
CA TYR A 186 6.85 -7.51 -2.23
C TYR A 186 6.72 -7.80 -3.73
N ALA A 187 7.80 -7.69 -4.51
CA ALA A 187 7.80 -7.92 -5.96
C ALA A 187 7.19 -9.27 -6.34
N GLU A 188 7.65 -10.37 -5.71
CA GLU A 188 7.14 -11.72 -6.00
C GLU A 188 5.65 -11.87 -5.71
N LYS A 189 5.14 -11.20 -4.67
CA LYS A 189 3.72 -11.25 -4.31
C LYS A 189 2.86 -10.50 -5.30
N ILE A 190 3.32 -9.34 -5.79
CA ILE A 190 2.62 -8.58 -6.82
C ILE A 190 2.62 -9.36 -8.15
N GLU A 191 3.75 -9.99 -8.48
CA GLU A 191 3.86 -10.84 -9.68
C GLU A 191 3.05 -12.13 -9.61
N GLY A 192 2.80 -12.63 -8.40
CA GLY A 192 1.97 -13.80 -8.15
C GLY A 192 0.47 -13.56 -8.32
N TYR A 193 0.04 -12.38 -8.79
CA TYR A 193 -1.35 -12.09 -9.11
C TYR A 193 -1.94 -13.17 -10.04
N ALA A 194 -3.07 -13.72 -9.61
CA ALA A 194 -3.75 -14.83 -10.26
C ALA A 194 -5.22 -14.51 -10.60
N GLY A 195 -5.56 -13.22 -10.67
CA GLY A 195 -6.92 -12.76 -10.98
C GLY A 195 -7.77 -12.46 -9.74
N GLU A 196 -7.14 -12.15 -8.61
CA GLU A 196 -7.83 -11.74 -7.39
C GLU A 196 -8.61 -10.42 -7.60
N GLN A 197 -9.81 -10.35 -7.05
CA GLN A 197 -10.66 -9.16 -7.14
C GLN A 197 -10.45 -8.25 -5.94
N VAL A 198 -10.41 -6.94 -6.17
CA VAL A 198 -10.37 -5.96 -5.09
C VAL A 198 -11.76 -5.40 -4.83
N GLN A 199 -12.28 -5.63 -3.62
CA GLN A 199 -13.51 -5.02 -3.13
C GLN A 199 -13.19 -3.79 -2.29
N TYR A 200 -13.87 -2.67 -2.55
CA TYR A 200 -13.71 -1.42 -1.80
C TYR A 200 -14.83 -1.33 -0.78
N LEU A 201 -14.51 -1.35 0.51
CA LEU A 201 -15.47 -1.53 1.59
C LEU A 201 -15.95 -0.18 2.14
N SER A 202 -15.01 0.72 2.42
CA SER A 202 -15.33 2.02 3.02
C SER A 202 -14.19 3.01 2.87
N GLU A 203 -14.53 4.29 2.90
CA GLU A 203 -13.59 5.40 3.02
C GLU A 203 -13.87 6.19 4.29
N ARG A 204 -12.82 6.58 5.01
CA ARG A 204 -12.90 7.47 6.18
C ARG A 204 -11.90 8.60 6.03
N LEU A 205 -12.38 9.83 6.11
CA LEU A 205 -11.57 11.05 6.08
C LEU A 205 -11.37 11.60 7.51
N GLU A 206 -10.16 12.06 7.81
CA GLU A 206 -9.78 12.64 9.08
C GLU A 206 -8.75 13.77 8.85
N GLY A 207 -9.24 14.98 8.55
CA GLY A 207 -8.39 16.11 8.20
C GLY A 207 -7.57 15.84 6.93
N PRO A 208 -6.22 15.94 6.97
CA PRO A 208 -5.36 15.62 5.84
C PRO A 208 -5.13 14.10 5.68
N TYR A 209 -5.78 13.26 6.49
CA TYR A 209 -5.62 11.81 6.46
C TYR A 209 -6.87 11.13 5.90
N ALA A 210 -6.67 9.97 5.27
CA ALA A 210 -7.75 9.09 4.84
C ALA A 210 -7.40 7.62 5.12
N GLU A 211 -8.42 6.80 5.32
CA GLU A 211 -8.32 5.34 5.35
C GLU A 211 -9.30 4.76 4.33
N VAL A 212 -8.79 4.02 3.37
CA VAL A 212 -9.58 3.27 2.38
C VAL A 212 -9.45 1.79 2.71
N ARG A 213 -10.55 1.17 3.14
CA ARG A 213 -10.59 -0.25 3.45
C ARG A 213 -10.94 -1.05 2.22
N THR A 214 -10.12 -2.04 1.90
CA THR A 214 -10.37 -2.96 0.80
C THR A 214 -10.24 -4.41 1.23
N LYS A 215 -10.65 -5.31 0.35
CA LYS A 215 -10.45 -6.75 0.49
C LYS A 215 -9.96 -7.31 -0.83
N LEU A 216 -8.86 -8.03 -0.81
CA LEU A 216 -8.42 -8.85 -1.93
C LEU A 216 -9.10 -10.22 -1.82
N VAL A 217 -9.87 -10.60 -2.84
CA VAL A 217 -10.71 -11.79 -2.83
C VAL A 217 -10.28 -12.74 -3.94
N SER A 218 -9.92 -13.95 -3.55
CA SER A 218 -9.66 -15.08 -4.44
C SER A 218 -10.72 -16.17 -4.22
N THR A 219 -10.64 -17.27 -4.97
CA THR A 219 -11.54 -18.42 -4.78
C THR A 219 -11.37 -19.13 -3.44
N LYS A 220 -10.25 -18.95 -2.75
CA LYS A 220 -9.89 -19.70 -1.53
C LYS A 220 -9.71 -18.82 -0.29
N THR A 221 -9.36 -17.55 -0.50
CA THR A 221 -8.90 -16.66 0.57
C THR A 221 -9.40 -15.25 0.32
N GLU A 222 -9.72 -14.56 1.41
CA GLU A 222 -10.00 -13.13 1.40
C GLU A 222 -9.05 -12.43 2.37
N ILE A 223 -8.35 -11.40 1.90
CA ILE A 223 -7.29 -10.70 2.64
C ILE A 223 -7.70 -9.23 2.77
N PRO A 224 -8.06 -8.74 3.98
CA PRO A 224 -8.27 -7.33 4.22
C PRO A 224 -7.00 -6.50 3.99
N MET A 225 -7.15 -5.40 3.27
CA MET A 225 -6.07 -4.46 2.96
C MET A 225 -6.55 -3.02 3.17
N ASP A 226 -6.04 -2.34 4.18
CA ASP A 226 -6.40 -0.94 4.46
C ASP A 226 -5.26 0.00 4.03
N TYR A 227 -5.59 0.95 3.16
CA TYR A 227 -4.67 1.97 2.68
C TYR A 227 -4.84 3.23 3.52
N ARG A 228 -3.76 3.70 4.12
CA ARG A 228 -3.75 4.97 4.86
C ARG A 228 -3.05 6.04 4.03
N LEU A 229 -3.76 7.12 3.75
CA LEU A 229 -3.33 8.16 2.83
C LEU A 229 -3.17 9.51 3.54
N LEU A 230 -2.27 10.31 3.01
CA LEU A 230 -1.99 11.68 3.43
C LEU A 230 -2.13 12.61 2.23
N LEU A 231 -2.93 13.66 2.38
CA LEU A 231 -3.11 14.71 1.40
C LEU A 231 -1.90 15.65 1.42
N LYS A 232 -1.22 15.81 0.28
CA LYS A 232 -0.13 16.76 0.06
C LYS A 232 -0.32 17.44 -1.28
N SER A 233 -0.29 18.77 -1.30
CA SER A 233 -0.43 19.53 -2.56
C SER A 233 -1.64 19.08 -3.39
N GLU A 234 -2.79 18.88 -2.72
CA GLU A 234 -4.05 18.41 -3.31
C GLU A 234 -4.03 16.99 -3.89
N GLN A 235 -3.00 16.20 -3.60
CA GLN A 235 -2.86 14.81 -4.04
C GLN A 235 -2.74 13.86 -2.84
N TRP A 236 -3.42 12.72 -2.91
CA TRP A 236 -3.34 11.69 -1.87
C TRP A 236 -2.17 10.74 -2.13
N TYR A 237 -1.37 10.51 -1.09
CA TYR A 237 -0.28 9.54 -1.11
C TYR A 237 -0.45 8.53 0.00
N ALA A 238 -0.32 7.25 -0.32
CA ALA A 238 -0.29 6.18 0.68
C ALA A 238 0.96 6.31 1.54
N TYR A 239 0.81 6.32 2.86
CA TYR A 239 1.95 6.33 3.80
C TYR A 239 2.02 5.10 4.68
N ASP A 240 1.00 4.22 4.65
CA ASP A 240 0.98 2.95 5.35
C ASP A 240 -0.02 2.02 4.67
N LEU A 241 0.28 0.73 4.70
CA LEU A 241 -0.58 -0.35 4.21
C LEU A 241 -0.76 -1.35 5.35
N VAL A 242 -2.02 -1.66 5.67
CA VAL A 242 -2.37 -2.61 6.71
C VAL A 242 -2.91 -3.87 6.04
N ILE A 243 -2.18 -4.98 6.14
CA ILE A 243 -2.57 -6.27 5.55
C ILE A 243 -2.88 -7.21 6.69
N ASP A 244 -4.07 -7.82 6.71
CA ASP A 244 -4.51 -8.71 7.80
C ASP A 244 -4.34 -8.06 9.20
N GLY A 245 -4.61 -6.76 9.30
CA GLY A 245 -4.47 -5.99 10.56
C GLY A 245 -3.03 -5.61 10.93
N VAL A 246 -2.03 -6.03 10.14
CA VAL A 246 -0.61 -5.72 10.35
C VAL A 246 -0.21 -4.50 9.51
N SER A 247 0.03 -3.38 10.18
CA SER A 247 0.58 -2.17 9.57
C SER A 247 2.05 -2.38 9.19
N LEU A 248 2.38 -2.12 7.93
CA LEU A 248 3.73 -2.18 7.39
C LEU A 248 4.67 -1.23 8.17
N VAL A 249 4.25 0.02 8.36
CA VAL A 249 5.05 1.02 9.08
C VAL A 249 5.29 0.59 10.53
N ARG A 250 4.25 0.13 11.23
CA ARG A 250 4.37 -0.31 12.62
C ARG A 250 5.29 -1.52 12.75
N ASN A 251 5.16 -2.49 11.84
CA ASN A 251 5.99 -3.70 11.84
C ASN A 251 7.48 -3.35 11.68
N TYR A 252 7.84 -2.60 10.64
CA TYR A 252 9.24 -2.23 10.41
C TYR A 252 9.78 -1.28 11.48
N ARG A 253 8.94 -0.40 12.04
CA ARG A 253 9.33 0.44 13.16
C ARG A 253 9.83 -0.41 14.32
N SER A 254 9.06 -1.42 14.73
CA SER A 254 9.45 -2.30 15.83
C SER A 254 10.73 -3.08 15.52
N GLN A 255 10.94 -3.52 14.28
CA GLN A 255 12.18 -4.19 13.87
C GLN A 255 13.39 -3.25 13.88
N PHE A 256 13.24 -2.04 13.35
CA PHE A 256 14.32 -1.06 13.29
C PHE A 256 14.68 -0.52 14.67
N GLU A 257 13.69 -0.28 15.53
CA GLU A 257 13.92 0.09 16.93
C GLU A 257 14.72 -0.99 17.68
N LYS A 258 14.44 -2.28 17.43
CA LYS A 258 15.22 -3.39 18.00
C LYS A 258 16.68 -3.34 17.54
N ILE A 259 16.92 -3.22 16.22
CA ILE A 259 18.28 -3.15 15.66
C ILE A 259 19.04 -1.94 16.21
N ILE A 260 18.43 -0.75 16.19
CA ILE A 260 19.07 0.48 16.63
C ILE A 260 19.40 0.44 18.12
N ARG A 261 18.57 -0.23 18.94
CA ARG A 261 18.81 -0.38 20.38
C ARG A 261 19.91 -1.40 20.68
N SER A 262 19.97 -2.49 19.93
CA SER A 262 20.94 -3.57 20.17
C SER A 262 22.30 -3.28 19.54
N ASP A 263 22.31 -2.62 18.39
CA ASP A 263 23.50 -2.32 17.61
C ASP A 263 23.61 -0.80 17.40
N SER A 264 23.24 -0.29 16.22
CA SER A 264 23.26 1.14 15.90
C SER A 264 22.39 1.46 14.67
N TYR A 265 22.28 2.75 14.32
CA TYR A 265 21.63 3.18 13.09
C TYR A 265 22.45 2.78 11.84
N GLU A 266 23.77 2.89 11.92
CA GLU A 266 24.69 2.51 10.86
C GLU A 266 24.57 1.02 10.54
N GLU A 267 24.37 0.19 11.57
CA GLU A 267 24.13 -1.24 11.39
C GLU A 267 22.80 -1.52 10.67
N LEU A 268 21.73 -0.78 10.99
CA LEU A 268 20.47 -0.86 10.25
C LEU A 268 20.68 -0.51 8.77
N VAL A 269 21.35 0.60 8.49
CA VAL A 269 21.63 1.04 7.10
C VAL A 269 22.49 0.00 6.37
N ARG A 270 23.51 -0.55 7.03
CA ARG A 270 24.35 -1.62 6.47
C ARG A 270 23.53 -2.88 6.13
N ARG A 271 22.60 -3.28 7.00
CA ARG A 271 21.70 -4.43 6.75
C ARG A 271 20.78 -4.18 5.55
N LEU A 272 20.24 -2.96 5.41
CA LEU A 272 19.42 -2.58 4.25
C LEU A 272 20.26 -2.61 2.96
N ARG A 273 21.44 -1.98 2.94
CA ARG A 273 22.36 -2.02 1.78
C ARG A 273 22.68 -3.46 1.35
N ASN A 274 23.04 -4.32 2.29
CA ASN A 274 23.38 -5.72 2.00
C ASN A 274 22.20 -6.53 1.45
N ARG A 275 20.96 -6.18 1.82
CA ARG A 275 19.78 -6.87 1.31
C ARG A 275 19.43 -6.43 -0.10
N THR A 276 19.54 -5.14 -0.38
CA THR A 276 19.35 -4.58 -1.72
C THR A 276 20.37 -5.12 -2.73
N VAL A 277 21.66 -5.20 -2.36
CA VAL A 277 22.72 -5.66 -3.28
C VAL A 277 22.61 -7.16 -3.60
N ARG A 278 22.15 -7.99 -2.65
CA ARG A 278 22.04 -9.45 -2.84
C ARG A 278 21.03 -9.85 -3.92
N ASP A 279 19.97 -9.06 -4.12
CA ASP A 279 18.95 -9.34 -5.15
C ASP A 279 19.44 -8.95 -6.56
N GLU A 280 20.25 -7.90 -6.68
CA GLU A 280 20.88 -7.52 -7.95
C GLU A 280 21.83 -8.62 -8.44
N THR A 281 22.61 -9.24 -7.54
CA THR A 281 23.54 -10.32 -7.90
C THR A 281 22.85 -11.66 -8.18
N GLN A 282 21.68 -11.92 -7.59
CA GLN A 282 20.91 -13.14 -7.86
C GLN A 282 20.10 -13.08 -9.16
N THR A 283 19.73 -11.88 -9.61
CA THR A 283 19.04 -11.67 -10.90
C THR A 283 19.95 -11.93 -12.10
N GLU A 284 21.27 -11.77 -11.95
CA GLU A 284 22.26 -12.05 -13.01
C GLU A 284 22.71 -13.53 -13.09
N ALA A 285 22.44 -14.34 -12.06
CA ALA A 285 23.10 -15.65 -11.87
C ALA A 285 22.26 -16.89 -12.22
N LYS A 286 21.03 -16.77 -12.75
CA LYS A 286 20.27 -17.96 -13.18
C LYS A 286 20.70 -18.36 -14.61
N PRO A 287 21.46 -19.46 -14.81
CA PRO A 287 21.81 -19.91 -16.14
C PRO A 287 20.56 -20.50 -16.81
N ASP A 288 20.42 -20.23 -18.10
CA ASP A 288 19.40 -20.82 -18.96
C ASP A 288 19.48 -22.36 -18.87
N PRO A 289 18.40 -23.08 -18.53
CA PRO A 289 18.40 -24.53 -18.63
C PRO A 289 18.30 -24.89 -20.11
N SER A 290 19.48 -25.11 -20.72
CA SER A 290 19.65 -25.73 -22.04
C SER A 290 18.94 -27.06 -22.17
#